data_AF-D2Z3V3-F1
#
_entry.id   AF-D2Z3V3-F1
#
_cell.length_a   1.000
_cell.length_b   1.000
_cell.length_c   1.000
_cell.angle_alpha   90.00
_cell.angle_beta   90.00
_cell.angle_gamma   90.00
#
_symmetry.space_group_name_H-M   'P 1'
#
loop_
_entity.id
_entity.type
_entity.pdbx_description
1 polymer ?
#
loop_
_entity_poly.entity_id
_entity_poly.type
_entity_poly.pdbx_seq_one_letter_code
_entity_poly.pdbx_strand_id
1 'polypeptide(L)'
;MFQKPTYEELFEENQMLKAIIKSLSENQERQETRIAELEAILKQNSQTSSKPPSSDGYKKPKPTSSRKKSDKSKGAQKGHKGSSLHLPHEPDKIVEHLPKQCESCEHKDV
;
A
#
# COMPACT_ATOMS: atom_id res chain seq x y z
N MET A 1 -17.63 -27.06 -61.77
CA MET A 1 -16.79 -25.98 -62.34
C MET A 1 -16.77 -24.86 -61.32
N PHE A 2 -15.61 -24.55 -60.73
CA PHE A 2 -15.49 -23.36 -59.90
C PHE A 2 -15.32 -22.17 -60.84
N GLN A 3 -16.31 -21.27 -60.86
CA GLN A 3 -16.15 -19.98 -61.55
C GLN A 3 -15.05 -19.20 -60.83
N LYS A 4 -14.11 -18.68 -61.61
CA LYS A 4 -13.09 -17.78 -61.07
C LYS A 4 -13.75 -16.41 -60.82
N PRO A 5 -13.43 -15.77 -59.68
CA PRO A 5 -13.97 -14.46 -59.38
C PRO A 5 -13.56 -13.45 -60.45
N THR A 6 -14.44 -12.50 -60.69
CA THR A 6 -14.19 -11.41 -61.63
C THR A 6 -13.19 -10.42 -61.04
N TYR A 7 -12.59 -9.59 -61.89
CA TYR A 7 -11.66 -8.56 -61.44
C TYR A 7 -12.33 -7.53 -60.51
N GLU A 8 -13.59 -7.20 -60.77
CA GLU A 8 -14.37 -6.25 -59.96
C GLU A 8 -14.63 -6.79 -58.55
N GLU A 9 -15.06 -8.06 -58.43
CA GLU A 9 -15.24 -8.74 -57.14
C GLU A 9 -13.95 -8.76 -56.32
N LEU A 10 -12.82 -9.10 -56.96
CA LEU A 10 -11.51 -9.09 -56.31
C LEU A 10 -11.10 -7.68 -55.86
N PHE A 11 -11.45 -6.65 -56.62
CA PHE A 11 -11.13 -5.26 -56.29
C PHE A 11 -11.92 -4.78 -55.08
N GLU A 12 -13.23 -5.09 -55.01
CA GLU A 12 -14.08 -4.79 -53.86
C GLU A 12 -13.62 -5.52 -52.60
N GLU A 13 -13.34 -6.81 -52.70
CA GLU A 13 -12.81 -7.60 -51.58
C GLU A 13 -11.49 -7.02 -51.07
N ASN A 14 -10.58 -6.63 -51.96
CA ASN A 14 -9.33 -5.98 -51.58
C ASN A 14 -9.54 -4.64 -50.87
N GLN A 15 -10.51 -3.83 -51.30
CA GLN A 15 -10.84 -2.58 -50.61
C GLN A 15 -11.39 -2.84 -49.22
N MET A 16 -12.30 -3.80 -49.08
CA MET A 16 -12.87 -4.20 -47.81
C MET A 16 -11.80 -4.72 -46.84
N LEU A 17 -10.92 -5.61 -47.30
CA LEU A 17 -9.81 -6.13 -46.51
C LEU A 17 -8.87 -5.01 -46.05
N LYS A 18 -8.53 -4.07 -46.93
CA LYS A 18 -7.70 -2.91 -46.57
C LYS A 18 -8.35 -2.03 -45.51
N ALA A 19 -9.66 -1.80 -45.61
CA ALA A 19 -10.41 -1.04 -44.61
C ALA A 19 -10.42 -1.75 -43.24
N ILE A 20 -10.62 -3.08 -43.24
CA ILE A 20 -10.59 -3.90 -42.02
C ILE A 20 -9.19 -3.88 -41.39
N ILE A 21 -8.13 -4.07 -42.19
CA ILE A 21 -6.74 -4.04 -41.72
C ILE A 21 -6.45 -2.69 -41.05
N LYS A 22 -6.85 -1.57 -41.68
CA LYS A 22 -6.66 -0.23 -41.11
C LYS A 22 -7.36 -0.07 -39.75
N SER A 23 -8.62 -0.48 -39.65
CA SER A 23 -9.37 -0.43 -38.40
C SER A 23 -8.75 -1.31 -37.31
N LEU A 24 -8.28 -2.51 -37.67
CA LEU A 24 -7.61 -3.41 -36.73
C LEU A 24 -6.28 -2.83 -36.25
N SER A 25 -5.47 -2.23 -37.14
CA SER A 25 -4.21 -1.61 -36.75
C SER A 25 -4.41 -0.42 -35.80
N GLU A 26 -5.42 0.42 -36.05
CA GLU A 26 -5.76 1.54 -35.16
C GLU A 26 -6.22 1.04 -33.78
N ASN A 27 -7.02 -0.03 -33.75
CA ASN A 27 -7.43 -0.65 -32.50
C ASN A 27 -6.27 -1.31 -31.74
N GLN A 28 -5.32 -1.91 -32.46
CA GLN A 28 -4.13 -2.50 -31.85
C GLN A 28 -3.26 -1.42 -31.21
N GLU A 29 -2.99 -0.32 -31.91
CA GLU A 29 -2.21 0.81 -31.36
C GLU A 29 -2.89 1.41 -30.12
N ARG A 30 -4.21 1.59 -30.14
CA ARG A 30 -4.96 2.06 -28.96
C ARG A 30 -4.87 1.10 -27.77
N GLN A 31 -4.84 -0.21 -28.03
CA GLN A 31 -4.70 -1.20 -26.97
C GLN A 31 -3.29 -1.24 -26.41
N GLU A 32 -2.27 -1.22 -27.27
CA GLU A 32 -0.86 -1.21 -26.89
C GLU A 32 -0.52 0.01 -26.03
N THR A 33 -0.98 1.21 -26.43
CA THR A 33 -0.80 2.44 -25.64
C THR A 33 -1.44 2.32 -24.26
N ARG A 34 -2.69 1.85 -24.18
CA ARG A 34 -3.38 1.66 -22.90
C ARG A 34 -2.74 0.60 -22.01
N ILE A 35 -2.24 -0.49 -22.60
CA ILE A 35 -1.50 -1.52 -21.87
C ILE A 35 -0.22 -0.92 -21.29
N ALA A 36 0.56 -0.19 -22.10
CA ALA A 36 1.79 0.44 -21.65
C ALA A 36 1.56 1.44 -20.50
N GLU A 37 0.50 2.26 -20.58
CA GLU A 37 0.10 3.16 -19.50
C GLU A 37 -0.26 2.41 -18.21
N LEU A 38 -1.08 1.37 -18.31
CA LEU A 38 -1.50 0.56 -17.16
C LEU A 38 -0.31 -0.17 -16.52
N GLU A 39 0.57 -0.74 -17.33
CA GLU A 39 1.81 -1.38 -16.86
C GLU A 39 2.73 -0.37 -16.17
N ALA A 40 2.86 0.84 -16.73
CA ALA A 40 3.64 1.91 -16.10
C ALA A 40 3.07 2.28 -14.73
N ILE A 41 1.74 2.40 -14.60
CA ILE A 41 1.05 2.66 -13.33
C ILE A 41 1.29 1.53 -12.33
N LEU A 42 1.17 0.27 -12.75
CA LEU A 42 1.38 -0.90 -11.90
C LEU A 42 2.82 -1.02 -11.40
N LYS A 43 3.80 -0.54 -12.16
CA LYS A 43 5.22 -0.52 -11.78
C LYS A 43 5.57 0.60 -10.77
N GLN A 44 4.74 1.63 -10.64
CA GLN A 44 4.98 2.72 -9.67
C GLN A 44 4.84 2.22 -8.23
N ASN A 45 5.88 2.41 -7.41
CA ASN A 45 5.88 2.15 -5.97
C ASN A 45 6.41 3.36 -5.19
N SER A 46 6.41 3.34 -3.86
CA SER A 46 6.91 4.47 -3.05
C SER A 46 8.37 4.84 -3.30
N GLN A 47 9.18 3.95 -3.89
CA GLN A 47 10.58 4.22 -4.22
C GLN A 47 10.73 5.01 -5.53
N THR A 48 9.80 4.86 -6.47
CA THR A 48 9.91 5.45 -7.82
C THR A 48 8.89 6.55 -8.10
N SER A 49 7.87 6.75 -7.25
CA SER A 49 6.68 7.52 -7.62
C SER A 49 6.30 8.69 -6.72
N SER A 50 7.15 9.10 -5.77
CA SER A 50 6.84 10.09 -4.71
C SER A 50 5.59 9.76 -3.87
N LYS A 51 4.95 8.60 -4.08
CA LYS A 51 3.84 8.10 -3.27
C LYS A 51 4.36 7.77 -1.88
N PRO A 52 3.60 8.06 -0.81
CA PRO A 52 4.05 7.74 0.53
C PRO A 52 4.19 6.22 0.69
N PRO A 53 5.16 5.74 1.49
CA PRO A 53 5.33 4.31 1.76
C PRO A 53 4.09 3.64 2.37
N SER A 54 3.15 4.42 2.91
CA SER A 54 1.85 3.93 3.37
C SER A 54 1.05 3.25 2.24
N SER A 55 1.12 3.78 1.01
CA SER A 55 0.34 3.36 -0.17
C SER A 55 0.75 2.02 -0.78
N ASP A 56 1.96 1.51 -0.49
CA ASP A 56 2.47 0.24 -1.05
C ASP A 56 1.82 -1.04 -0.43
N GLY A 57 0.91 -0.88 0.54
CA GLY A 57 0.21 -2.00 1.17
C GLY A 57 1.16 -3.02 1.83
N TYR A 58 0.84 -4.31 1.79
CA TYR A 58 1.69 -5.35 2.42
C TYR A 58 2.94 -5.73 1.61
N LYS A 59 3.12 -5.18 0.40
CA LYS A 59 4.30 -5.42 -0.45
C LYS A 59 5.52 -4.59 -0.05
N LYS A 60 5.42 -3.81 1.04
CA LYS A 60 6.53 -3.02 1.56
C LYS A 60 7.69 -3.95 1.90
N PRO A 61 8.94 -3.58 1.54
CA PRO A 61 10.10 -4.30 2.04
C PRO A 61 10.04 -4.28 3.57
N LYS A 62 10.41 -5.41 4.21
CA LYS A 62 10.49 -5.45 5.68
C LYS A 62 11.34 -4.27 6.14
N PRO A 63 10.89 -3.47 7.13
CA PRO A 63 11.70 -2.40 7.66
C PRO A 63 13.01 -3.00 8.18
N THR A 64 14.09 -2.78 7.46
CA THR A 64 15.42 -3.20 7.85
C THR A 64 15.94 -2.13 8.80
N SER A 65 15.95 -2.46 10.09
CA SER A 65 16.59 -1.60 11.08
C SER A 65 18.07 -1.43 10.69
N SER A 66 18.48 -0.23 10.30
CA SER A 66 19.91 0.10 10.11
C SER A 66 20.69 0.11 11.43
N ARG A 67 20.01 -0.02 12.57
CA ARG A 67 20.65 -0.12 13.89
C ARG A 67 21.49 -1.38 13.97
N LYS A 68 22.79 -1.22 14.21
CA LYS A 68 23.68 -2.33 14.60
C LYS A 68 23.20 -2.94 15.91
N LYS A 69 23.29 -4.28 16.05
CA LYS A 69 23.03 -4.92 17.34
C LYS A 69 23.94 -4.30 18.40
N SER A 70 23.35 -3.94 19.53
CA SER A 70 24.09 -3.50 20.71
C SER A 70 23.94 -4.57 21.77
N ASP A 71 25.01 -4.82 22.52
CA ASP A 71 24.99 -5.70 23.68
C ASP A 71 24.31 -5.06 24.90
N LYS A 72 23.89 -3.80 24.77
CA LYS A 72 23.15 -3.08 25.80
C LYS A 72 21.73 -3.62 25.90
N SER A 73 21.28 -3.89 27.13
CA SER A 73 19.89 -4.26 27.40
C SER A 73 18.93 -3.14 26.97
N LYS A 74 17.71 -3.53 26.59
CA LYS A 74 16.62 -2.58 26.38
C LYS A 74 16.24 -1.95 27.73
N GLY A 75 16.03 -0.63 27.77
CA GLY A 75 15.68 0.11 28.98
C GLY A 75 16.84 0.91 29.57
N ALA A 76 16.68 1.40 30.81
CA ALA A 76 17.70 2.16 31.53
C ALA A 76 18.94 1.29 31.76
N GLN A 77 20.13 1.81 31.45
CA GLN A 77 21.36 1.05 31.67
C GLN A 77 21.71 0.98 33.15
N LYS A 78 22.49 -0.03 33.56
CA LYS A 78 22.99 -0.15 34.94
C LYS A 78 23.73 1.13 35.33
N GLY A 79 23.29 1.79 36.41
CA GLY A 79 23.83 3.06 36.89
C GLY A 79 23.06 4.32 36.45
N HIS A 80 22.07 4.21 35.55
CA HIS A 80 21.15 5.31 35.30
C HIS A 80 20.24 5.52 36.51
N LYS A 81 20.29 6.72 37.09
CA LYS A 81 19.30 7.15 38.09
C LYS A 81 17.92 7.22 37.42
N GLY A 82 16.92 6.61 38.07
CA GLY A 82 15.55 6.75 37.65
C GLY A 82 15.13 8.22 37.72
N SER A 83 14.43 8.70 36.69
CA SER A 83 13.74 9.98 36.72
C SER A 83 12.28 9.69 36.44
N SER A 84 11.49 9.68 37.51
CA SER A 84 10.03 9.69 37.42
C SER A 84 9.54 11.13 37.33
N LEU A 85 8.38 11.32 36.72
CA LEU A 85 7.67 12.59 36.81
C LEU A 85 7.32 12.84 38.28
N HIS A 86 7.80 13.95 38.84
CA HIS A 86 7.43 14.41 40.17
C HIS A 86 6.42 15.55 40.03
N LEU A 87 5.39 15.57 40.88
CA LEU A 87 4.53 16.74 40.99
C LEU A 87 5.37 17.88 41.60
N PRO A 88 5.51 19.03 40.91
CA PRO A 88 6.36 20.13 41.38
C PRO A 88 5.75 20.92 42.55
N HIS A 89 4.48 20.66 42.89
CA HIS A 89 3.73 21.29 43.97
C HIS A 89 2.68 20.30 44.51
N GLU A 90 2.08 20.64 45.65
CA GLU A 90 0.96 19.87 46.22
C GLU A 90 -0.24 19.91 45.26
N PRO A 91 -0.91 18.77 45.01
CA PRO A 91 -2.06 18.73 44.12
C PRO A 91 -3.26 19.45 44.73
N ASP A 92 -4.00 20.20 43.90
CA ASP A 92 -5.22 20.89 44.34
C ASP A 92 -6.31 19.93 44.83
N LYS A 93 -6.36 18.71 44.25
CA LYS A 93 -7.31 17.65 44.62
C LYS A 93 -6.70 16.27 44.44
N ILE A 94 -6.90 15.41 45.44
CA ILE A 94 -6.61 13.98 45.36
C ILE A 94 -7.94 13.25 45.40
N VAL A 95 -8.21 12.42 44.39
CA VAL A 95 -9.42 11.61 44.30
C VAL A 95 -9.01 10.15 44.25
N GLU A 96 -9.45 9.38 45.25
CA GLU A 96 -9.25 7.94 45.27
C GLU A 96 -10.29 7.26 44.38
N HIS A 97 -9.81 6.46 43.43
CA HIS A 97 -10.66 5.68 42.54
C HIS A 97 -10.64 4.21 42.97
N LEU A 98 -11.45 3.89 43.97
CA LEU A 98 -11.69 2.53 44.42
C LEU A 98 -13.05 2.03 43.89
N PRO A 99 -13.15 0.77 43.45
CA PRO A 99 -14.43 0.18 43.10
C PRO A 99 -15.29 0.00 44.36
N LYS A 100 -16.61 0.17 44.25
CA LYS A 100 -17.53 0.00 45.39
C LYS A 100 -17.54 -1.42 45.96
N GLN A 101 -17.14 -2.40 45.17
CA GLN A 101 -17.03 -3.80 45.55
C GLN A 101 -16.02 -4.49 44.62
N CYS A 102 -15.14 -5.30 45.19
CA CYS A 102 -14.24 -6.15 44.39
C CYS A 102 -15.06 -7.27 43.73
N GLU A 103 -14.87 -7.49 42.43
CA GLU A 103 -15.57 -8.57 41.70
C GLU A 103 -15.11 -9.97 42.12
N SER A 104 -13.95 -10.08 42.79
CA SER A 104 -13.33 -11.34 43.15
C SER A 104 -13.35 -11.65 44.66
N CYS A 105 -13.71 -10.69 45.52
CA CYS A 105 -13.91 -10.93 46.95
C CYS A 105 -15.03 -10.05 47.50
N GLU A 106 -15.82 -10.55 48.45
CA GLU A 106 -16.95 -9.83 49.05
C GLU A 106 -16.53 -8.81 50.13
N HIS A 107 -15.33 -8.23 50.02
CA HIS A 107 -14.91 -7.17 50.92
C HIS A 107 -15.39 -5.83 50.35
N LYS A 108 -16.18 -5.13 51.17
CA LYS A 108 -16.53 -3.73 50.97
C LYS A 108 -15.58 -2.93 51.85
N ASP A 109 -14.85 -2.00 51.25
CA ASP A 109 -13.98 -1.10 52.02
C ASP A 109 -14.86 -0.27 52.96
N VAL A 110 -14.62 -0.36 54.27
CA VAL A 110 -15.18 0.49 55.34
C VAL A 110 -14.21 1.63 55.60
#